data_AF-A0A1B7NU01-F1
#
_entry.id   AF-A0A1B7NU01-F1
#
_cell.length_a   1.000
_cell.length_b   1.000
_cell.length_c   1.000
_cell.angle_alpha   90.00
_cell.angle_beta   90.00
_cell.angle_gamma   90.00
#
_symmetry.space_group_name_H-M   'P 1'
#
loop_
_entity.id
_entity.type
_entity.pdbx_description
1 polymer ?
#
loop_
_entity_poly.entity_id
_entity_poly.type
_entity_poly.pdbx_seq_one_letter_code
_entity_poly.pdbx_strand_id
1 'polypeptide(L)'
;MSQGPADPLPATRVFLSEIPRLPSGSKVRFLGCVSSYNISIGSLTLDHNYPITSRPIPSISVDVNLLLESLKATDLQVGSWLNVLGYIRERLSPEPLPSASHKAAHPSNRNSSSPNEVLDRSILRL
;
A
#
# COMPACT_ATOMS: atom_id res chain seq x y z
N MET A 1 30.94 24.94 1.18
CA MET A 1 31.37 23.65 0.57
C MET A 1 30.25 23.22 -0.36
N SER A 2 30.55 22.89 -1.61
CA SER A 2 29.56 22.44 -2.59
C SER A 2 29.25 20.96 -2.39
N GLN A 3 28.07 20.65 -1.85
CA GLN A 3 27.51 19.30 -1.98
C GLN A 3 27.26 19.03 -3.47
N GLY A 4 27.72 17.88 -3.96
CA GLY A 4 27.30 17.38 -5.27
C GLY A 4 25.82 17.01 -5.27
N PRO A 5 25.25 16.64 -6.42
CA PRO A 5 23.91 16.04 -6.46
C PRO A 5 23.89 14.82 -5.53
N ALA A 6 22.89 14.74 -4.65
CA ALA A 6 22.79 13.65 -3.69
C ALA A 6 22.60 12.31 -4.42
N ASP A 7 23.44 11.32 -4.10
CA ASP A 7 23.38 10.00 -4.72
C ASP A 7 21.98 9.38 -4.55
N PRO A 8 21.42 8.73 -5.58
CA PRO A 8 20.08 8.18 -5.53
C PRO A 8 20.03 7.06 -4.48
N LEU A 9 19.16 7.21 -3.48
CA LEU A 9 19.02 6.26 -2.37
C LEU A 9 18.99 4.80 -2.89
N PRO A 10 19.78 3.86 -2.31
CA PRO A 10 19.77 2.47 -2.73
C PRO A 10 18.42 1.82 -2.43
N ALA A 11 18.03 0.84 -3.26
CA ALA A 11 16.77 0.14 -3.10
C ALA A 11 16.97 -1.23 -2.45
N THR A 12 16.39 -1.43 -1.27
CA THR A 12 16.45 -2.71 -0.55
C THR A 12 15.53 -3.74 -1.21
N ARG A 13 16.04 -4.90 -1.59
CA ARG A 13 15.20 -6.02 -2.05
C ARG A 13 14.50 -6.67 -0.86
N VAL A 14 13.17 -6.74 -0.89
CA VAL A 14 12.34 -7.25 0.22
C VAL A 14 11.20 -8.15 -0.27
N PHE A 15 10.66 -8.98 0.62
CA PHE A 15 9.41 -9.71 0.41
C PHE A 15 8.20 -8.83 0.73
N LEU A 16 7.06 -9.14 0.10
CA LEU A 16 5.83 -8.35 0.25
C LEU A 16 5.29 -8.40 1.70
N SER A 17 5.53 -9.51 2.40
CA SER A 17 5.27 -9.71 3.83
C SER A 17 6.17 -8.91 4.79
N GLU A 18 7.30 -8.36 4.32
CA GLU A 18 8.23 -7.56 5.13
C GLU A 18 7.92 -6.07 5.07
N ILE A 19 7.36 -5.60 3.94
CA ILE A 19 7.03 -4.20 3.66
C ILE A 19 6.37 -3.46 4.83
N PRO A 20 5.33 -3.99 5.51
CA PRO A 20 4.62 -3.23 6.56
C PRO A 20 5.51 -2.86 7.76
N ARG A 21 6.64 -3.54 7.94
CA ARG A 21 7.61 -3.32 9.04
C ARG A 21 8.68 -2.28 8.71
N LEU A 22 8.75 -1.81 7.46
CA LEU A 22 9.79 -0.89 7.00
C LEU A 22 9.38 0.57 7.24
N PRO A 23 10.34 1.50 7.46
CA PRO A 23 10.04 2.92 7.62
C PRO A 23 9.49 3.56 6.35
N SER A 24 8.60 4.53 6.51
CA SER A 24 8.21 5.45 5.43
C SER A 24 9.42 6.19 4.85
N GLY A 25 9.38 6.48 3.55
CA GLY A 25 10.49 6.98 2.74
C GLY A 25 11.50 5.91 2.29
N SER A 26 11.53 4.72 2.89
CA SER A 26 12.51 3.68 2.52
C SER A 26 12.35 3.22 1.08
N LYS A 27 13.43 3.27 0.27
CA LYS A 27 13.37 2.77 -1.09
C LYS A 27 13.49 1.24 -1.11
N VAL A 28 12.51 0.58 -1.72
CA VAL A 28 12.40 -0.88 -1.78
C VAL A 28 12.21 -1.37 -3.20
N ARG A 29 12.60 -2.63 -3.43
CA ARG A 29 12.32 -3.39 -4.65
C ARG A 29 11.70 -4.74 -4.27
N PHE A 30 10.57 -5.09 -4.87
CA PHE A 30 9.87 -6.34 -4.57
C PHE A 30 9.23 -6.96 -5.80
N LEU A 31 8.73 -8.19 -5.65
CA LEU A 31 8.00 -8.94 -6.67
C LEU A 31 6.57 -9.19 -6.16
N GLY A 32 5.57 -8.93 -7.00
CA GLY A 32 4.16 -9.21 -6.70
C GLY A 32 3.35 -9.53 -7.96
N CYS A 33 2.27 -10.26 -7.79
CA CYS A 33 1.31 -10.62 -8.83
C CYS A 33 0.11 -9.67 -8.77
N VAL A 34 -0.33 -9.11 -9.89
CA VAL A 34 -1.54 -8.27 -9.94
C VAL A 34 -2.76 -9.10 -9.55
N SER A 35 -3.45 -8.69 -8.50
CA SER A 35 -4.72 -9.27 -8.04
C SER A 35 -5.92 -8.40 -8.43
N SER A 36 -5.76 -7.07 -8.51
CA SER A 36 -6.76 -6.17 -9.10
C SER A 36 -6.15 -4.85 -9.59
N TYR A 37 -6.90 -4.12 -10.43
CA TYR A 37 -6.57 -2.75 -10.85
C TYR A 37 -7.78 -1.83 -10.65
N ASN A 38 -7.62 -0.79 -9.83
CA ASN A 38 -8.61 0.27 -9.65
C ASN A 38 -8.23 1.49 -10.50
N ILE A 39 -8.92 1.62 -11.65
CA ILE A 39 -8.70 2.65 -12.66
C ILE A 39 -8.97 4.06 -12.10
N SER A 40 -9.99 4.25 -11.27
CA SER A 40 -10.46 5.60 -10.87
C SER A 40 -9.50 6.35 -9.93
N ILE A 41 -8.58 5.62 -9.28
CA ILE A 41 -7.50 6.16 -8.46
C ILE A 41 -6.11 5.77 -8.97
N GLY A 42 -6.02 5.13 -10.15
CA GLY A 42 -4.78 4.64 -10.75
C GLY A 42 -3.97 3.73 -9.81
N SER A 43 -4.60 2.74 -9.16
CA SER A 43 -3.93 1.88 -8.18
C SER A 43 -4.07 0.38 -8.47
N LEU A 44 -2.95 -0.35 -8.46
CA LEU A 44 -2.90 -1.82 -8.53
C LEU A 44 -2.92 -2.41 -7.13
N THR A 45 -3.59 -3.54 -6.94
CA THR A 45 -3.34 -4.43 -5.79
C THR A 45 -2.39 -5.53 -6.24
N LEU A 46 -1.27 -5.71 -5.53
CA LEU A 46 -0.29 -6.75 -5.78
C LEU A 46 -0.21 -7.72 -4.61
N ASP A 47 -0.32 -9.01 -4.90
CA ASP A 47 -0.28 -10.09 -3.92
C ASP A 47 0.99 -10.93 -4.09
N HIS A 48 1.48 -11.53 -3.02
CA HIS A 48 2.53 -12.54 -3.10
C HIS A 48 2.36 -13.58 -1.99
N ASN A 49 2.02 -14.81 -2.38
CA ASN A 49 1.87 -15.96 -1.48
C ASN A 49 3.22 -16.51 -0.96
N TYR A 50 4.07 -15.63 -0.42
CA TYR A 50 5.34 -15.99 0.21
C TYR A 50 5.56 -15.22 1.53
N PRO A 51 5.91 -15.92 2.64
CA PRO A 51 5.92 -17.38 2.76
C PRO A 51 4.50 -17.96 2.67
N ILE A 52 4.37 -19.18 2.14
CA ILE A 52 3.07 -19.85 1.87
C ILE A 52 2.22 -20.05 3.15
N THR A 53 2.85 -19.98 4.32
CA THR A 53 2.22 -20.04 5.65
C THR A 53 1.57 -18.73 6.10
N SER A 54 1.85 -17.59 5.44
CA SER A 54 1.23 -16.31 5.77
C SER A 54 -0.26 -16.28 5.41
N ARG A 55 -1.11 -16.09 6.42
CA ARG A 55 -2.54 -15.79 6.26
C ARG A 55 -2.90 -14.54 7.09
N PRO A 56 -3.58 -13.52 6.53
CA PRO A 56 -3.97 -13.38 5.13
C PRO A 56 -2.75 -13.38 4.18
N ILE A 57 -3.00 -13.64 2.89
CA ILE A 57 -1.94 -13.59 1.87
C ILE A 57 -1.38 -12.16 1.86
N PRO A 58 -0.05 -11.96 1.89
CA PRO A 58 0.55 -10.64 1.75
C PRO A 58 0.07 -9.94 0.48
N SER A 59 -0.55 -8.79 0.64
CA SER A 59 -1.16 -7.97 -0.41
C SER A 59 -0.86 -6.49 -0.17
N ILE A 60 -0.73 -5.69 -1.22
CA ILE A 60 -0.46 -4.25 -1.09
C ILE A 60 -1.01 -3.42 -2.26
N SER A 61 -1.54 -2.24 -1.95
CA SER A 61 -1.94 -1.22 -2.94
C SER A 61 -0.72 -0.42 -3.43
N VAL A 62 -0.62 -0.24 -4.75
CA VAL A 62 0.45 0.47 -5.48
C VAL A 62 -0.17 1.60 -6.30
N ASP A 63 0.41 2.80 -6.26
CA ASP A 63 -0.07 4.00 -6.99
C ASP A 63 0.70 4.12 -8.32
N VAL A 64 0.06 3.79 -9.44
CA VAL A 64 0.70 3.80 -10.76
C VAL A 64 0.43 5.09 -11.56
N ASN A 65 -0.14 6.13 -10.96
CA ASN A 65 -0.58 7.34 -11.68
C ASN A 65 0.54 8.05 -12.46
N LEU A 66 1.80 8.01 -11.97
CA LEU A 66 2.94 8.61 -12.69
C LEU A 66 3.47 7.76 -13.86
N LEU A 67 3.08 6.49 -13.97
CA LEU A 67 3.57 5.59 -15.02
C LEU A 67 2.51 5.23 -16.08
N LEU A 68 1.28 5.74 -16.00
CA LEU A 68 0.17 5.33 -16.88
C LEU A 68 0.49 5.45 -18.39
N GLU A 69 1.32 6.43 -18.79
CA GLU A 69 1.79 6.61 -20.18
C GLU A 69 2.82 5.56 -20.64
N SER A 70 3.46 4.85 -19.69
CA SER A 70 4.55 3.90 -19.92
C SER A 70 4.17 2.43 -19.65
N LEU A 71 3.11 2.20 -18.88
CA LEU A 71 2.59 0.86 -18.56
C LEU A 71 1.78 0.29 -19.72
N LYS A 72 1.97 -0.99 -20.00
CA LYS A 72 1.21 -1.72 -21.02
C LYS A 72 -0.04 -2.31 -20.40
N ALA A 73 -1.06 -2.58 -21.22
CA ALA A 73 -2.26 -3.31 -20.79
C ALA A 73 -1.93 -4.69 -20.17
N THR A 74 -0.84 -5.35 -20.60
CA THR A 74 -0.32 -6.58 -20.00
C THR A 74 0.15 -6.39 -18.57
N ASP A 75 0.71 -5.22 -18.23
CA ASP A 75 1.32 -4.95 -16.93
C ASP A 75 0.23 -4.66 -15.88
N LEU A 76 -0.94 -4.22 -16.34
CA LEU A 76 -2.15 -3.98 -15.55
C LEU A 76 -3.07 -5.21 -15.43
N GLN A 77 -2.75 -6.31 -16.12
CA GLN A 77 -3.60 -7.50 -16.21
C GLN A 77 -3.49 -8.38 -14.95
N VAL A 78 -4.63 -8.84 -14.43
CA VAL A 78 -4.68 -9.79 -13.30
C VAL A 78 -3.92 -11.07 -13.66
N GLY A 79 -3.03 -11.52 -12.77
CA GLY A 79 -2.11 -12.64 -12.99
C GLY A 79 -0.72 -12.24 -13.50
N SER A 80 -0.51 -10.99 -13.94
CA SER A 80 0.81 -10.49 -14.34
C SER A 80 1.73 -10.26 -13.16
N TRP A 81 3.02 -10.60 -13.32
CA TRP A 81 4.03 -10.47 -12.28
C TRP A 81 4.90 -9.22 -12.50
N LEU A 82 4.84 -8.30 -11.55
CA LEU A 82 5.54 -7.01 -11.61
C LEU A 82 6.71 -6.96 -10.62
N ASN A 83 7.83 -6.40 -11.09
CA ASN A 83 9.07 -6.25 -10.34
C ASN A 83 9.26 -4.77 -9.99
N VAL A 84 8.58 -4.35 -8.92
CA VAL A 84 8.29 -2.94 -8.55
C VAL A 84 9.41 -2.32 -7.73
N LEU A 85 9.59 -1.00 -7.87
CA LEU A 85 10.60 -0.15 -7.22
C LEU A 85 9.94 1.14 -6.69
N GLY A 86 10.15 1.57 -5.44
CA GLY A 86 9.60 2.85 -4.92
C GLY A 86 10.01 3.19 -3.46
N TYR A 87 9.65 4.39 -2.95
CA TYR A 87 10.15 5.02 -1.69
C TYR A 87 9.07 5.25 -0.56
N ILE A 88 8.86 4.31 0.38
CA ILE A 88 7.58 3.99 1.13
C ILE A 88 6.68 5.16 1.57
N ARG A 89 5.35 4.95 1.58
CA ARG A 89 4.36 5.91 2.10
C ARG A 89 3.44 5.29 3.16
N GLU A 90 3.09 6.07 4.16
CA GLU A 90 1.88 5.82 4.95
C GLU A 90 0.64 6.11 4.09
N ARG A 91 -0.38 5.24 4.20
CA ARG A 91 -1.70 5.57 3.71
C ARG A 91 -2.34 6.47 4.77
N LEU A 92 -2.57 7.73 4.44
CA LEU A 92 -3.41 8.60 5.26
C LEU A 92 -4.80 7.96 5.29
N SER A 93 -5.23 7.48 6.45
CA SER A 93 -6.64 7.21 6.71
C SER A 93 -7.42 8.50 6.48
N PRO A 94 -8.57 8.46 5.79
CA PRO A 94 -9.50 9.58 5.83
C PRO A 94 -9.88 9.82 7.29
N GLU A 95 -9.43 10.95 7.85
CA GLU A 95 -9.83 11.39 9.19
C GLU A 95 -11.36 11.31 9.31
N PRO A 96 -11.90 10.63 10.34
CA PRO A 96 -13.34 10.62 10.57
C PRO A 96 -13.82 12.07 10.76
N LEU A 97 -14.49 12.62 9.75
CA LEU A 97 -14.99 13.99 9.76
C LEU A 97 -15.72 14.24 11.10
N PRO A 98 -15.35 15.27 11.87
CA PRO A 98 -15.82 15.42 13.25
C PRO A 98 -17.34 15.54 13.28
N SER A 99 -18.00 14.46 13.67
CA SER A 99 -19.45 14.29 13.62
C SER A 99 -20.16 15.43 14.36
N ALA A 100 -20.87 16.28 13.61
CA ALA A 100 -21.53 17.45 14.17
C ALA A 100 -22.52 17.06 15.28
N SER A 101 -22.24 17.49 16.51
CA SER A 101 -22.92 17.04 17.74
C SER A 101 -24.39 17.47 17.85
N HIS A 102 -25.29 16.78 17.15
CA HIS A 102 -26.72 16.89 17.37
C HIS A 102 -27.17 16.06 18.59
N LYS A 103 -27.26 16.77 19.71
CA LYS A 103 -27.57 16.26 21.05
C LYS A 103 -29.05 15.87 21.21
N ALA A 104 -29.35 14.58 21.15
CA ALA A 104 -30.58 13.96 21.66
C ALA A 104 -30.23 12.61 22.32
N ALA A 105 -30.97 12.20 23.36
CA ALA A 105 -30.53 11.12 24.26
C ALA A 105 -31.53 9.97 24.36
N HIS A 106 -31.03 8.73 24.34
CA HIS A 106 -31.42 7.68 25.29
C HIS A 106 -30.39 6.52 25.25
N PRO A 107 -30.05 5.87 26.39
CA PRO A 107 -29.08 4.76 26.41
C PRO A 107 -29.73 3.40 26.10
N SER A 108 -28.98 2.50 25.46
CA SER A 108 -29.26 1.07 25.43
C SER A 108 -27.98 0.27 25.24
N ASN A 109 -27.75 -0.68 26.14
CA ASN A 109 -26.51 -1.44 26.29
C ASN A 109 -26.45 -2.67 25.37
N ARG A 110 -25.34 -2.89 24.65
CA ARG A 110 -24.77 -4.23 24.43
C ARG A 110 -23.31 -4.22 23.96
N ASN A 111 -22.52 -5.12 24.52
CA ASN A 111 -21.12 -5.36 24.15
C ASN A 111 -20.99 -5.96 22.74
N SER A 112 -20.02 -5.49 21.96
CA SER A 112 -19.26 -6.35 21.05
C SER A 112 -17.85 -5.78 20.84
N SER A 113 -16.85 -6.65 20.81
CA SER A 113 -15.44 -6.29 20.64
C SER A 113 -15.11 -6.04 19.17
N SER A 114 -14.64 -4.83 18.82
CA SER A 114 -14.12 -4.56 17.48
C SER A 114 -12.72 -5.20 17.30
N PRO A 115 -12.39 -5.81 16.14
CA PRO A 115 -11.08 -6.42 15.91
C PRO A 115 -9.97 -5.41 15.67
N ASN A 116 -8.72 -5.89 15.79
CA ASN A 116 -7.47 -5.15 15.56
C ASN A 116 -7.48 -4.26 14.32
N GLU A 117 -6.96 -3.04 14.43
CA GLU A 117 -6.59 -2.24 13.26
C GLU A 117 -5.50 -2.95 12.45
N VAL A 118 -5.87 -3.45 11.27
CA VAL A 118 -4.90 -3.87 10.26
C VAL A 118 -4.38 -2.62 9.58
N LEU A 119 -3.16 -2.21 9.93
CA LEU A 119 -2.52 -0.99 9.41
C LEU A 119 -2.25 -1.10 7.90
N ASP A 120 -3.21 -0.66 7.09
CA ASP A 120 -3.30 -0.87 5.65
C ASP A 120 -2.37 0.06 4.85
N ARG A 121 -1.06 -0.21 4.94
CA ARG A 121 0.01 0.56 4.27
C ARG A 121 0.01 0.33 2.76
N SER A 122 0.05 1.41 1.98
CA SER A 122 0.24 1.33 0.51
C SER A 122 1.69 1.54 0.11
N ILE A 123 2.11 0.89 -0.98
CA ILE A 123 3.38 1.14 -1.67
C ILE A 123 3.13 1.76 -3.05
N LEU A 124 3.00 3.09 -3.05
CA LEU A 124 3.82 3.95 -3.91
C LEU A 124 3.59 4.11 -5.41
N ARG A 125 4.05 5.29 -5.85
CA ARG A 125 4.59 5.57 -7.19
C ARG A 125 6.03 5.07 -7.34
N LEU A 126 6.30 4.52 -8.51
CA LEU A 126 7.66 4.32 -9.03
C LEU A 126 8.34 5.66 -9.33
#